data_AF-A0A2V7M8P7-F1
#
_entry.id   AF-A0A2V7M8P7-F1
#
_cell.length_a   1.000
_cell.length_b   1.000
_cell.length_c   1.000
_cell.angle_alpha   90.00
_cell.angle_beta   90.00
_cell.angle_gamma   90.00
#
_symmetry.space_group_name_H-M   'P 1'
#
loop_
_entity.id
_entity.type
_entity.pdbx_description
1 polymer ?
#
loop_
_entity_poly.entity_id
_entity_poly.type
_entity_poly.pdbx_seq_one_letter_code
_entity_poly.pdbx_strand_id
1 'polypeptide(L)'
;MLRGQAATTVARTGATFESYSFGSGLAFTRISEFTIPVTVTQRLGDRIVLDVGTAFVSASVRPVGNNGTIDHSGLVDTDLRATIAVVPGKLVFNLIGTIPTGATTVPDTTIPLFGATATDLLGFTTPSFGSGGGMSAGFASAFKMGSNWA
;
A
#
# COMPACT_ATOMS: atom_id res chain seq x y z
N MET A 1 -36.14 -14.21 11.93
CA MET A 1 -36.17 -13.34 10.73
C MET A 1 -34.99 -12.38 10.82
N LEU A 2 -33.83 -12.69 10.23
CA LEU A 2 -32.66 -11.80 10.27
C LEU A 2 -32.77 -10.77 9.14
N ARG A 3 -32.91 -9.51 9.51
CA ARG A 3 -32.86 -8.35 8.61
C ARG A 3 -31.51 -8.35 7.88
N GLY A 4 -31.54 -8.21 6.56
CA GLY A 4 -30.35 -8.03 5.74
C GLY A 4 -29.53 -6.84 6.24
N GLN A 5 -28.34 -7.11 6.76
CA GLN A 5 -27.37 -6.07 7.04
C GLN A 5 -26.90 -5.54 5.69
N ALA A 6 -27.24 -4.29 5.40
CA ALA A 6 -26.86 -3.64 4.15
C ALA A 6 -25.34 -3.69 3.98
N ALA A 7 -24.90 -3.94 2.75
CA ALA A 7 -23.49 -3.91 2.41
C ALA A 7 -22.91 -2.57 2.85
N THR A 8 -21.88 -2.59 3.70
CA THR A 8 -21.27 -1.37 4.25
C THR A 8 -19.98 -1.08 3.50
N THR A 9 -19.93 0.06 2.83
CA THR A 9 -18.75 0.55 2.11
C THR A 9 -18.11 1.66 2.91
N VAL A 10 -16.81 1.55 3.19
CA VAL A 10 -16.03 2.60 3.86
C VAL A 10 -14.82 2.92 3.00
N ALA A 11 -14.75 4.15 2.51
CA ALA A 11 -13.55 4.68 1.86
C ALA A 11 -12.71 5.45 2.88
N ARG A 12 -11.39 5.30 2.82
CA ARG A 12 -10.42 6.06 3.62
C ARG A 12 -9.33 6.61 2.70
N THR A 13 -8.88 7.81 3.01
CA THR A 13 -7.78 8.46 2.32
C THR A 13 -7.03 9.36 3.28
N GLY A 14 -5.89 9.89 2.85
CA GLY A 14 -5.05 10.81 3.59
C GLY A 14 -4.06 11.49 2.65
N ALA A 15 -3.13 12.24 3.22
CA ALA A 15 -2.02 12.81 2.48
C ALA A 15 -0.78 12.85 3.38
N THR A 16 0.35 12.43 2.85
CA THR A 16 1.67 12.55 3.50
C THR A 16 2.62 13.28 2.57
N PHE A 17 3.42 14.17 3.13
CA PHE A 17 4.49 14.87 2.42
C PHE A 17 5.78 14.74 3.20
N GLU A 18 6.82 14.28 2.54
CA GLU A 18 8.13 14.01 3.11
C GLU A 18 9.18 14.73 2.25
N SER A 19 10.16 15.37 2.89
CA SER A 19 11.21 16.10 2.18
C SER A 19 12.48 16.14 2.99
N TYR A 20 13.60 15.80 2.34
CA TYR A 20 14.93 15.82 2.92
C TYR A 20 15.85 16.70 2.09
N SER A 21 16.67 17.47 2.78
CA SER A 21 17.71 18.31 2.19
C SER A 21 19.07 17.82 2.67
N PHE A 22 20.04 17.80 1.77
CA PHE A 22 21.36 17.26 2.04
C PHE A 22 22.44 18.31 1.83
N GLY A 23 23.51 18.20 2.62
CA GLY A 23 24.74 18.95 2.40
C GLY A 23 25.56 18.38 1.24
N SER A 24 26.87 18.56 1.29
CA SER A 24 27.79 17.96 0.32
C SER A 24 27.94 16.45 0.52
N GLY A 25 28.29 15.73 -0.56
CA GLY A 25 28.63 14.29 -0.51
C GLY A 25 27.62 13.34 -1.16
N LEU A 26 26.43 13.83 -1.53
CA LEU A 26 25.45 13.08 -2.32
C LEU A 26 25.31 13.66 -3.73
N ALA A 27 24.77 12.87 -4.65
CA ALA A 27 24.49 13.30 -6.03
C ALA A 27 23.28 14.23 -6.16
N PHE A 28 22.55 14.46 -5.06
CA PHE A 28 21.36 15.31 -4.99
C PHE A 28 21.38 16.17 -3.72
N THR A 29 20.74 17.33 -3.82
CA THR A 29 20.62 18.32 -2.72
C THR A 29 19.30 18.21 -1.99
N ARG A 30 18.28 17.65 -2.65
CA ARG A 30 16.95 17.48 -2.08
C ARG A 30 16.25 16.29 -2.71
N ILE A 31 15.46 15.59 -1.91
CA ILE A 31 14.45 14.63 -2.36
C ILE A 31 13.16 14.87 -1.59
N SER A 32 12.03 14.72 -2.27
CA SER A 32 10.71 14.83 -1.65
C SER A 32 9.72 13.85 -2.27
N GLU A 33 8.77 13.41 -1.45
CA GLU A 33 7.68 12.52 -1.83
C GLU A 33 6.35 13.07 -1.29
N PHE A 34 5.32 12.98 -2.12
CA PHE A 34 3.95 13.27 -1.74
C PHE A 34 3.08 12.06 -2.06
N THR A 35 2.34 11.57 -1.07
CA THR A 35 1.58 10.33 -1.17
C THR A 35 0.13 10.54 -0.71
N ILE A 36 -0.81 10.08 -1.52
CA ILE A 36 -2.25 10.04 -1.23
C ILE A 36 -2.70 8.58 -1.26
N PRO A 37 -2.78 7.90 -0.10
CA PRO A 37 -3.35 6.56 -0.06
C PRO A 37 -4.87 6.61 -0.21
N VAL A 38 -5.43 5.61 -0.86
CA VAL A 38 -6.88 5.40 -0.99
C VAL A 38 -7.16 3.94 -0.69
N THR A 39 -8.04 3.68 0.29
CA THR A 39 -8.50 2.33 0.62
C THR A 39 -10.01 2.28 0.66
N VAL A 40 -10.59 1.18 0.18
CA VAL A 40 -12.02 0.91 0.21
C VAL A 40 -12.24 -0.44 0.88
N THR A 41 -12.96 -0.42 2.00
CA THR A 41 -13.44 -1.62 2.68
C THR A 41 -14.91 -1.84 2.32
N GLN A 42 -15.23 -2.98 1.73
CA GLN A 42 -16.59 -3.44 1.50
C GLN A 42 -16.90 -4.63 2.43
N ARG A 43 -17.95 -4.50 3.23
CA ARG A 43 -18.51 -5.63 3.99
C ARG A 43 -19.78 -6.12 3.30
N LEU A 44 -19.87 -7.42 3.04
CA LEU A 44 -21.04 -8.07 2.45
C LEU A 44 -21.62 -9.07 3.46
N GLY A 45 -22.67 -8.64 4.16
CA GLY A 45 -23.24 -9.37 5.30
C GLY A 45 -22.20 -9.65 6.38
N ASP A 46 -22.39 -10.76 7.10
CA ASP A 46 -21.56 -11.11 8.26
C ASP A 46 -20.36 -12.00 7.90
N ARG A 47 -20.15 -12.27 6.60
CA ARG A 47 -19.22 -13.31 6.15
C ARG A 47 -18.06 -12.80 5.32
N ILE A 48 -18.21 -11.70 4.59
CA ILE A 48 -17.19 -11.28 3.62
C ILE A 48 -16.76 -9.85 3.95
N VAL A 49 -15.45 -9.66 4.06
CA VAL A 49 -14.81 -8.35 4.09
C VAL A 49 -13.82 -8.29 2.94
N LEU A 50 -13.94 -7.27 2.11
CA LEU A 50 -13.04 -6.99 1.00
C LEU A 50 -12.39 -5.63 1.25
N ASP A 51 -11.07 -5.59 1.32
CA ASP A 51 -10.28 -4.38 1.34
C ASP A 51 -9.54 -4.24 0.00
N VAL A 52 -9.67 -3.09 -0.63
CA VAL A 52 -8.92 -2.70 -1.84
C VAL A 52 -8.14 -1.44 -1.52
N GLY A 53 -6.85 -1.41 -1.81
CA GLY A 53 -5.98 -0.27 -1.52
C GLY A 53 -5.05 0.07 -2.66
N THR A 54 -4.80 1.35 -2.87
CA THR A 54 -3.75 1.87 -3.76
C THR A 54 -3.29 3.23 -3.21
N ALA A 55 -2.29 3.84 -3.83
CA ALA A 55 -1.87 5.20 -3.52
C ALA A 55 -1.46 5.93 -4.80
N PHE A 56 -1.73 7.22 -4.85
CA PHE A 56 -1.05 8.12 -5.78
C PHE A 56 0.20 8.66 -5.12
N VAL A 57 1.32 8.63 -5.83
CA VAL A 57 2.62 9.11 -5.36
C VAL A 57 3.18 10.10 -6.36
N SER A 58 3.84 11.14 -5.86
CA SER A 58 4.64 12.08 -6.64
C SER A 58 5.96 12.30 -5.93
N ALA A 59 7.06 11.92 -6.55
CA ALA A 59 8.41 12.12 -6.03
C ALA A 59 9.22 13.06 -6.93
N SER A 60 10.15 13.79 -6.30
CA SER A 60 11.04 14.74 -6.95
C SER A 60 12.42 14.68 -6.32
N VAL A 61 13.46 14.70 -7.14
CA VAL A 61 14.85 14.83 -6.70
C VAL A 61 15.52 16.00 -7.42
N ARG A 62 16.36 16.74 -6.69
CA ARG A 62 17.15 17.84 -7.23
C ARG A 62 18.64 17.45 -7.30
N PRO A 63 19.17 17.11 -8.49
CA PRO A 63 20.58 16.75 -8.64
C PRO A 63 21.53 17.90 -8.28
N VAL A 64 22.75 17.57 -7.88
CA VAL A 64 23.84 18.55 -7.72
C VAL A 64 24.31 19.02 -9.11
N GLY A 65 24.60 20.31 -9.26
CA GLY A 65 25.14 20.87 -10.51
C GLY A 65 24.13 21.09 -11.64
N ASN A 66 22.85 20.78 -11.41
CA ASN A 66 21.74 21.08 -12.31
C ASN A 66 20.69 21.92 -11.58
N ASN A 67 20.09 22.89 -12.27
CA ASN A 67 18.96 23.65 -11.75
C ASN A 67 17.60 22.95 -11.98
N GLY A 68 17.56 21.87 -12.76
CA GLY A 68 16.37 21.06 -12.99
C GLY A 68 16.04 20.10 -11.84
N THR A 69 14.80 19.61 -11.86
CA THR A 69 14.30 18.50 -11.05
C THR A 69 14.10 17.27 -11.92
N ILE A 70 14.23 16.09 -11.31
CA ILE A 70 13.79 14.83 -11.89
C ILE A 70 12.54 14.43 -11.10
N ASP A 71 11.41 14.37 -11.80
CA ASP A 71 10.09 14.15 -11.21
C ASP A 71 9.48 12.86 -11.76
N HIS A 72 8.75 12.15 -10.90
CA HIS A 72 7.93 11.01 -11.30
C HIS A 72 6.67 10.94 -10.44
N SER A 73 5.54 10.67 -11.08
CA SER A 73 4.28 10.48 -10.38
C SER A 73 3.44 9.39 -11.03
N GLY A 74 2.59 8.75 -10.23
CA GLY A 74 1.77 7.65 -10.68
C GLY A 74 1.02 6.98 -9.54
N LEU A 75 0.18 6.02 -9.91
CA LEU A 75 -0.38 5.08 -8.94
C LEU A 75 0.66 4.03 -8.61
N VAL A 76 0.59 3.50 -7.38
CA VAL A 76 1.27 2.25 -7.03
C VAL A 76 0.38 1.05 -7.27
N ASP A 77 0.94 -0.13 -7.06
CA ASP A 77 0.20 -1.38 -7.19
C ASP A 77 -1.06 -1.40 -6.30
N THR A 78 -2.08 -2.10 -6.78
CA THR A 78 -3.35 -2.21 -6.07
C THR A 78 -3.34 -3.46 -5.21
N ASP A 79 -3.44 -3.29 -3.90
CA ASP A 79 -3.57 -4.37 -2.95
C ASP A 79 -5.03 -4.78 -2.75
N LEU A 80 -5.25 -6.07 -2.69
CA LEU A 80 -6.53 -6.73 -2.46
C LEU A 80 -6.40 -7.63 -1.24
N ARG A 81 -7.31 -7.51 -0.28
CA ARG A 81 -7.47 -8.47 0.81
C ARG A 81 -8.94 -8.87 0.92
N ALA A 82 -9.22 -10.15 0.80
CA ALA A 82 -10.53 -10.72 1.03
C ALA A 82 -10.48 -11.68 2.22
N THR A 83 -11.41 -11.47 3.16
CA THR A 83 -11.58 -12.28 4.35
C THR A 83 -12.98 -12.89 4.33
N ILE A 84 -13.06 -14.21 4.37
CA ILE A 84 -14.31 -14.97 4.25
C ILE A 84 -14.48 -15.85 5.49
N ALA A 85 -15.51 -15.59 6.30
CA ALA A 85 -15.90 -16.45 7.41
C ALA A 85 -16.60 -17.71 6.87
N VAL A 86 -15.81 -18.76 6.63
CA VAL A 86 -16.29 -20.08 6.17
C VAL A 86 -17.21 -20.70 7.22
N VAL A 87 -16.79 -20.65 8.49
CA VAL A 87 -17.63 -20.98 9.65
C VAL A 87 -17.56 -19.79 10.62
N PRO A 88 -18.63 -18.98 10.75
CA PRO A 88 -18.62 -17.79 11.59
C PRO A 88 -18.10 -18.09 13.00
N GLY A 89 -17.08 -17.34 13.42
CA GLY A 89 -16.43 -17.48 14.73
C GLY A 89 -15.50 -18.69 14.91
N LYS A 90 -15.27 -19.51 13.87
CA LYS A 90 -14.45 -20.73 13.99
C LYS A 90 -13.44 -20.91 12.86
N LEU A 91 -13.78 -20.54 11.64
CA LEU A 91 -12.93 -20.75 10.46
C LEU A 91 -13.07 -19.57 9.51
N VAL A 92 -11.93 -18.99 9.15
CA VAL A 92 -11.81 -17.88 8.21
C VAL A 92 -10.83 -18.28 7.11
N PHE A 93 -11.18 -17.96 5.87
CA PHE A 93 -10.30 -18.00 4.72
C PHE A 93 -9.84 -16.58 4.39
N ASN A 94 -8.56 -16.40 4.13
CA ASN A 94 -7.97 -15.14 3.71
C ASN A 94 -7.35 -15.31 2.34
N LEU A 95 -7.58 -14.34 1.47
CA LEU A 95 -6.91 -14.16 0.19
C LEU A 95 -6.30 -12.76 0.18
N ILE A 96 -5.01 -12.65 -0.08
CA ILE A 96 -4.30 -11.39 -0.20
C ILE A 96 -3.58 -11.40 -1.53
N GLY A 97 -3.60 -10.31 -2.27
CA GLY A 97 -2.83 -10.20 -3.49
C GLY A 97 -2.58 -8.76 -3.90
N THR A 98 -1.60 -8.59 -4.75
CA THR A 98 -1.17 -7.31 -5.30
C THR A 98 -1.31 -7.39 -6.81
N ILE A 99 -2.03 -6.45 -7.40
CA ILE A 99 -2.25 -6.31 -8.83
C ILE A 99 -1.23 -5.28 -9.33
N PRO A 100 -0.39 -5.60 -10.34
CA PRO A 100 0.68 -4.73 -10.81
C PRO A 100 0.14 -3.55 -11.65
N THR A 101 -0.62 -2.65 -11.01
CA THR A 101 -1.19 -1.43 -11.61
C THR A 101 -0.23 -0.25 -11.55
N GLY A 102 0.86 -0.37 -10.79
CA GLY A 102 1.88 0.65 -10.67
C GLY A 102 2.80 0.73 -11.89
N ALA A 103 3.85 1.54 -11.77
CA ALA A 103 4.82 1.73 -12.84
C ALA A 103 5.63 0.44 -13.10
N THR A 104 5.53 -0.10 -14.31
CA THR A 104 6.30 -1.28 -14.76
C THR A 104 7.45 -0.93 -15.69
N THR A 105 7.47 0.27 -16.24
CA THR A 105 8.53 0.80 -17.10
C THR A 105 8.65 2.29 -16.85
N VAL A 106 9.88 2.77 -16.72
CA VAL A 106 10.19 4.18 -16.47
C VAL A 106 11.36 4.61 -17.36
N PRO A 107 11.44 5.90 -17.74
CA PRO A 107 12.58 6.39 -18.51
C PRO A 107 13.88 6.31 -17.71
N ASP A 108 15.00 6.01 -18.36
CA ASP A 108 16.33 5.92 -17.72
C ASP A 108 16.71 7.20 -16.96
N THR A 109 16.21 8.35 -17.42
CA THR A 109 16.42 9.66 -16.78
C THR A 109 15.84 9.74 -15.36
N THR A 110 14.92 8.85 -15.00
CA THR A 110 14.29 8.79 -13.67
C THR A 110 15.00 7.85 -12.69
N ILE A 111 15.94 7.01 -13.14
CA ILE A 111 16.64 6.05 -12.28
C ILE A 111 17.28 6.70 -11.04
N PRO A 112 17.91 7.89 -11.11
CA PRO A 112 18.44 8.55 -9.92
C PRO A 112 17.38 8.89 -8.87
N LEU A 113 16.15 9.22 -9.29
CA LEU A 113 15.02 9.46 -8.38
C LEU A 113 14.67 8.17 -7.63
N PHE A 114 14.47 7.08 -8.37
CA PHE A 114 14.10 5.77 -7.79
C PHE A 114 15.17 5.24 -6.83
N GLY A 115 16.45 5.39 -7.17
CA GLY A 115 17.54 5.00 -6.26
C GLY A 115 17.56 5.83 -4.97
N ALA A 116 17.14 7.09 -5.03
CA ALA A 116 17.09 7.97 -3.88
C ALA A 116 15.81 7.77 -3.03
N THR A 117 14.66 7.44 -3.63
CA THR A 117 13.41 7.14 -2.89
C THR A 117 13.41 5.75 -2.27
N ALA A 118 14.08 4.77 -2.91
CA ALA A 118 14.14 3.39 -2.43
C ALA A 118 15.08 3.17 -1.24
N THR A 119 15.71 4.23 -0.71
CA THR A 119 16.60 4.11 0.44
C THR A 119 15.81 4.03 1.74
N ASP A 120 15.98 2.91 2.46
CA ASP A 120 15.35 2.72 3.77
C ASP A 120 15.82 3.74 4.82
N LEU A 121 16.98 4.40 4.60
CA LEU A 121 17.52 5.41 5.51
C LEU A 121 16.64 6.67 5.63
N LEU A 122 15.87 7.00 4.58
CA LEU A 122 15.00 8.17 4.56
C LEU A 122 13.56 7.84 4.93
N GLY A 123 13.20 6.56 5.04
CA GLY A 123 11.93 6.12 5.57
C GLY A 123 10.68 6.63 4.83
N PHE A 124 10.80 6.88 3.52
CA PHE A 124 9.67 7.33 2.71
C PHE A 124 8.49 6.36 2.80
N THR A 125 7.29 6.91 2.87
CA THR A 125 6.05 6.14 2.98
C THR A 125 5.84 5.21 1.78
N THR A 126 6.32 5.58 0.58
CA THR A 126 6.14 4.78 -0.63
C THR A 126 7.42 4.68 -1.46
N PRO A 127 8.38 3.84 -1.03
CA PRO A 127 9.72 3.77 -1.63
C PRO A 127 9.73 3.16 -3.05
N SER A 128 8.62 2.57 -3.49
CA SER A 128 8.47 1.95 -4.81
C SER A 128 7.16 2.36 -5.49
N PHE A 129 7.21 2.65 -6.79
CA PHE A 129 6.04 2.95 -7.62
C PHE A 129 5.42 1.70 -8.26
N GLY A 130 6.09 0.56 -8.16
CA GLY A 130 5.65 -0.75 -8.64
C GLY A 130 6.54 -1.83 -8.02
N SER A 131 5.91 -2.86 -7.49
CA SER A 131 6.51 -4.01 -6.81
C SER A 131 6.28 -5.33 -7.57
N GLY A 132 5.33 -5.32 -8.51
CA GLY A 132 4.94 -6.49 -9.27
C GLY A 132 3.66 -7.13 -8.72
N GLY A 133 3.35 -8.32 -9.22
CA GLY A 133 2.14 -9.06 -8.85
C GLY A 133 2.44 -10.22 -7.91
N GLY A 134 1.53 -10.49 -6.98
CA GLY A 134 1.63 -11.63 -6.07
C GLY A 134 0.29 -12.00 -5.47
N MET A 135 0.15 -13.24 -5.03
CA MET A 135 -1.02 -13.67 -4.27
C MET A 135 -0.64 -14.70 -3.21
N SER A 136 -1.36 -14.67 -2.10
CA SER A 136 -1.25 -15.60 -0.99
C SER A 136 -2.64 -15.90 -0.45
N ALA A 137 -2.86 -17.13 -0.01
CA ALA A 137 -4.11 -17.56 0.56
C ALA A 137 -3.87 -18.46 1.76
N GLY A 138 -4.80 -18.48 2.71
CA GLY A 138 -4.67 -19.30 3.91
C GLY A 138 -5.95 -19.39 4.72
N PHE A 139 -5.97 -20.37 5.61
CA PHE A 139 -7.05 -20.55 6.57
C PHE A 139 -6.56 -20.24 7.98
N ALA A 140 -7.42 -19.60 8.77
CA ALA A 140 -7.25 -19.42 10.20
C ALA A 140 -8.44 -20.05 10.92
N SER A 141 -8.19 -20.85 11.95
CA SER A 141 -9.23 -21.49 12.73
C SER A 141 -9.01 -21.30 14.23
N ALA A 142 -10.11 -21.18 14.96
CA ALA A 142 -10.11 -21.07 16.41
C ALA A 142 -10.86 -22.26 17.01
N PHE A 143 -10.24 -22.88 18.01
CA PHE A 143 -10.81 -23.97 18.79
C PHE A 143 -10.82 -23.58 20.26
N LYS A 144 -11.92 -23.85 20.96
CA LYS A 144 -12.00 -23.63 22.42
C LYS A 144 -11.15 -24.68 23.12
N MET A 145 -10.12 -24.26 23.87
CA MET A 145 -9.38 -25.12 24.78
C MET A 145 -9.80 -24.81 26.23
N GLY A 146 -10.32 -25.83 26.93
CA GLY A 146 -10.79 -25.73 28.32
C GLY A 146 -12.28 -25.36 28.45
N SER A 147 -13.02 -26.19 29.18
CA SER A 147 -14.41 -25.91 29.60
C SER A 147 -14.53 -25.57 31.09
N ASN A 148 -13.46 -25.68 31.88
CA ASN A 148 -13.53 -25.70 33.34
C ASN A 148 -12.43 -24.85 34.01
N TRP A 149 -12.49 -23.52 33.87
CA TRP A 149 -11.84 -22.64 34.85
C TRP A 149 -12.91 -21.74 35.47
N ALA A 150 -13.32 -22.13 36.69
CA ALA A 150 -14.34 -21.57 37.59
C ALA A 150 -15.79 -21.59 37.07
#